data_AF-A0A383C5F5-F1
#
_entry.id   AF-A0A383C5F5-F1
#
_cell.length_a   1.000
_cell.length_b   1.000
_cell.length_c   1.000
_cell.angle_alpha   90.00
_cell.angle_beta   90.00
_cell.angle_gamma   90.00
#
_symmetry.space_group_name_H-M   'P 1'
#
loop_
_entity.id
_entity.type
_entity.pdbx_description
1 polymer ?
#
loop_
_entity_poly.entity_id
_entity_poly.type
_entity_poly.pdbx_seq_one_letter_code
_entity_poly.pdbx_strand_id
1 'polypeptide(L)'
;MYSNTQLLKTGLITKCELLPGCSNDAYLIEISDDSQNLVIKAVYKPKDGEKPLWDFPNGTLYKREYAAFLISKELGWPAIPETVIRDGPFGIGSIQLYINHDPQVTYFDLVTEEFKGLSELAIFDILVNNADRKAGH
;
A
#
# COMPACT_ATOMS: atom_id res chain seq x y z
N MET A 1 4.38 -21.07 -13.68
CA MET A 1 3.48 -20.46 -12.67
C MET A 1 3.91 -19.01 -12.51
N TYR A 2 2.99 -18.06 -12.66
CA TYR A 2 3.26 -16.66 -12.33
C TYR A 2 3.40 -16.52 -10.81
N SER A 3 4.45 -15.85 -10.32
CA SER A 3 4.50 -15.42 -8.92
C SER A 3 3.55 -14.23 -8.72
N ASN A 4 3.02 -14.04 -7.51
CA ASN A 4 2.20 -12.87 -7.18
C ASN A 4 2.91 -11.56 -7.54
N THR A 5 4.23 -11.50 -7.35
CA THR A 5 5.07 -10.35 -7.74
C THR A 5 5.05 -10.08 -9.24
N GLN A 6 5.12 -11.12 -10.07
CA GLN A 6 5.06 -10.94 -11.52
C GLN A 6 3.67 -10.48 -11.95
N LEU A 7 2.63 -11.06 -11.36
CA LEU A 7 1.25 -10.69 -11.64
C LEU A 7 0.96 -9.23 -11.24
N LEU A 8 1.44 -8.79 -10.08
CA LEU A 8 1.34 -7.40 -9.62
C LEU A 8 2.00 -6.42 -10.59
N LYS A 9 3.14 -6.81 -11.18
CA LYS A 9 3.92 -5.97 -12.11
C LYS A 9 3.28 -5.88 -13.49
N THR A 10 2.79 -6.98 -14.04
CA THR A 10 2.44 -7.05 -15.48
C THR A 10 1.02 -7.54 -15.77
N GLY A 11 0.29 -8.06 -14.78
CA GLY A 11 -1.05 -8.59 -14.97
C GLY A 11 -2.08 -7.55 -15.38
N LEU A 12 -3.21 -8.02 -15.88
CA LEU A 12 -4.33 -7.21 -16.32
C LEU A 12 -5.17 -6.79 -15.11
N ILE A 13 -5.46 -5.50 -14.97
CA ILE A 13 -6.41 -5.02 -13.96
C ILE A 13 -7.82 -5.29 -14.48
N THR A 14 -8.52 -6.25 -13.87
CA THR A 14 -9.84 -6.72 -14.30
C THR A 14 -10.98 -6.09 -13.51
N LYS A 15 -10.71 -5.64 -12.28
CA LYS A 15 -11.67 -4.99 -11.40
C LYS A 15 -11.04 -3.78 -10.72
N CYS A 16 -11.83 -2.74 -10.47
CA CYS A 16 -11.42 -1.55 -9.74
C CYS A 16 -12.60 -0.96 -8.98
N GLU A 17 -12.54 -0.98 -7.65
CA GLU A 17 -13.60 -0.51 -6.76
C GLU A 17 -13.04 0.52 -5.77
N LEU A 18 -13.73 1.64 -5.60
CA LEU A 18 -13.30 2.68 -4.65
C LEU A 18 -13.39 2.14 -3.21
N LEU A 19 -12.33 2.35 -2.43
CA LEU A 19 -12.31 2.09 -1.00
C LEU A 19 -12.94 3.29 -0.26
N PRO A 20 -14.06 3.09 0.46
CA PRO A 20 -14.71 4.18 1.18
C PRO A 20 -13.89 4.62 2.39
N GLY A 21 -14.06 5.88 2.80
CA GLY A 21 -13.47 6.41 4.04
C GLY A 21 -12.00 6.83 3.93
N CYS A 22 -11.36 6.71 2.77
CA CYS A 22 -10.00 7.18 2.55
C CYS A 22 -9.95 8.71 2.35
N SER A 23 -8.91 9.36 2.88
CA SER A 23 -8.69 10.81 2.68
C SER A 23 -8.26 11.12 1.25
N ASN A 24 -7.45 10.27 0.64
CA ASN A 24 -7.10 10.27 -0.79
C ASN A 24 -7.91 9.17 -1.49
N ASP A 25 -8.09 9.26 -2.81
CA ASP A 25 -8.73 8.16 -3.53
C ASP A 25 -7.82 6.92 -3.50
N ALA A 26 -8.40 5.82 -3.03
CA ALA A 26 -7.77 4.51 -3.00
C ALA A 26 -8.76 3.48 -3.52
N TYR A 27 -8.27 2.47 -4.23
CA TYR A 27 -9.11 1.48 -4.90
C TYR A 27 -8.65 0.08 -4.54
N LEU A 28 -9.60 -0.82 -4.30
CA LEU A 28 -9.34 -2.25 -4.33
C LEU A 28 -9.42 -2.71 -5.78
N ILE A 29 -8.32 -3.29 -6.26
CA ILE A 29 -8.24 -3.82 -7.61
C ILE A 29 -8.04 -5.33 -7.60
N GLU A 30 -8.53 -5.98 -8.64
CA GLU A 30 -8.19 -7.37 -8.96
C GLU A 30 -7.28 -7.38 -10.19
N ILE A 31 -6.20 -8.16 -10.11
CA ILE A 31 -5.22 -8.31 -11.17
C ILE A 31 -5.14 -9.78 -11.55
N SER A 32 -5.34 -10.07 -12.83
CA SER A 32 -5.31 -11.43 -13.36
C SER A 32 -4.19 -11.64 -14.37
N ASP A 33 -3.90 -12.91 -14.64
CA ASP A 33 -3.12 -13.29 -15.81
C ASP A 33 -4.02 -13.28 -17.06
N ASP A 34 -3.42 -13.46 -18.24
CA ASP A 34 -4.17 -13.44 -19.50
C ASP A 34 -5.25 -14.52 -19.57
N SER A 35 -5.03 -15.65 -18.87
CA SER A 35 -5.98 -16.76 -18.80
C SER A 35 -7.08 -16.56 -17.75
N GLN A 36 -6.98 -15.52 -16.92
CA GLN A 36 -7.84 -15.23 -15.77
C GLN A 36 -7.94 -16.36 -14.73
N ASN A 37 -7.03 -17.33 -14.76
CA ASN A 37 -7.01 -18.45 -13.81
C ASN A 37 -6.31 -18.07 -12.50
N LEU A 38 -5.43 -17.07 -12.53
CA LEU A 38 -4.78 -16.53 -11.35
C LEU A 38 -5.24 -15.10 -11.14
N VAL A 39 -5.76 -14.81 -9.94
CA VAL A 39 -6.22 -13.48 -9.55
C VAL A 39 -5.62 -13.11 -8.20
N ILE A 40 -5.04 -11.92 -8.11
CA ILE A 40 -4.61 -11.30 -6.85
C ILE A 40 -5.37 -10.01 -6.59
N LYS A 41 -5.47 -9.63 -5.32
CA LYS A 41 -5.99 -8.33 -4.90
C LYS A 41 -4.85 -7.37 -4.61
N ALA A 42 -5.05 -6.10 -4.92
CA ALA A 42 -4.11 -5.03 -4.59
C ALA A 42 -4.84 -3.73 -4.25
N VAL A 43 -4.17 -2.85 -3.53
CA VAL A 43 -4.60 -1.47 -3.29
C VAL A 43 -3.91 -0.58 -4.30
N TYR A 44 -4.71 0.16 -5.08
CA TYR A 44 -4.25 1.13 -6.07
C TYR A 44 -4.52 2.55 -5.57
N LYS A 45 -3.47 3.39 -5.57
CA LYS A 45 -3.57 4.83 -5.24
C LYS A 45 -3.08 5.65 -6.45
N PRO A 46 -3.98 6.20 -7.27
CA PRO A 46 -3.60 7.05 -8.41
C PRO A 46 -2.96 8.35 -7.94
N LYS A 47 -2.03 8.88 -8.74
CA LYS A 47 -1.48 10.22 -8.57
C LYS A 47 -2.57 11.30 -8.53
N ASP A 48 -3.55 11.20 -9.43
CA ASP A 48 -4.60 12.22 -9.57
C ASP A 48 -5.70 12.09 -8.50
N GLY A 49 -5.67 11.02 -7.69
CA GLY A 49 -6.52 10.85 -6.51
C GLY A 49 -5.94 11.47 -5.23
N GLU A 50 -4.76 12.07 -5.32
CA GLU A 50 -4.09 12.72 -4.20
C GLU A 50 -4.79 14.04 -3.84
N LYS A 51 -5.14 14.20 -2.56
CA LYS A 51 -5.45 15.50 -1.98
C LYS A 51 -4.14 16.19 -1.59
N PRO A 52 -3.95 17.46 -1.99
CA PRO A 52 -2.76 18.23 -1.64
C PRO A 52 -2.51 18.26 -0.13
N LEU A 53 -1.26 18.04 0.26
CA LEU A 53 -0.77 18.22 1.62
C LEU A 53 0.19 19.42 1.65
N TRP A 54 0.18 20.19 2.72
CA TRP A 54 0.99 21.42 2.81
C TRP A 54 2.50 21.14 2.92
N ASP A 55 2.86 19.96 3.41
CA ASP A 55 4.20 19.50 3.72
C ASP A 55 4.84 18.67 2.58
N PHE A 56 4.11 18.38 1.50
CA PHE A 56 4.60 17.59 0.37
C PHE A 56 4.28 18.19 -1.00
N PRO A 57 5.17 18.02 -2.00
CA PRO A 57 4.84 18.39 -3.39
C PRO A 57 3.64 17.59 -3.93
N ASN A 58 2.76 18.26 -4.66
CA ASN A 58 1.58 17.64 -5.27
C ASN A 58 1.96 16.51 -6.25
N GLY A 59 1.17 15.44 -6.28
CA GLY A 59 1.34 14.33 -7.23
C GLY A 59 2.56 13.46 -6.94
N THR A 60 2.94 13.34 -5.66
CA THR A 60 4.11 12.57 -5.21
C THR A 60 3.80 11.55 -4.13
N LEU A 61 2.59 11.51 -3.55
CA LEU A 61 2.27 10.61 -2.44
C LEU A 61 2.37 9.14 -2.85
N TYR A 62 1.93 8.78 -4.06
CA TYR A 62 2.09 7.40 -4.57
C TYR A 62 3.57 6.97 -4.67
N LYS A 63 4.49 7.91 -4.90
CA LYS A 63 5.93 7.63 -4.92
C LYS A 63 6.47 7.36 -3.51
N ARG A 64 5.87 8.00 -2.50
CA ARG A 64 6.24 7.78 -1.09
C ARG A 64 5.87 6.38 -0.63
N GLU A 65 4.72 5.85 -1.07
CA GLU A 65 4.32 4.46 -0.84
C GLU A 65 5.38 3.49 -1.40
N TYR A 66 5.81 3.71 -2.65
CA TYR A 66 6.84 2.89 -3.27
C TYR A 66 8.22 3.06 -2.61
N ALA A 67 8.60 4.28 -2.23
CA ALA A 67 9.85 4.55 -1.54
C ALA A 67 9.90 3.85 -0.17
N ALA A 68 8.81 3.88 0.59
CA ALA A 68 8.71 3.14 1.85
C ALA A 68 8.90 1.64 1.62
N PHE A 69 8.25 1.05 0.62
CA PHE A 69 8.47 -0.34 0.25
C PHE A 69 9.93 -0.65 -0.10
N LEU A 70 10.61 0.19 -0.90
CA LEU A 70 12.01 -0.02 -1.27
C LEU A 70 12.93 0.01 -0.04
N ILE A 71 12.73 0.97 0.87
CA ILE A 71 13.51 1.09 2.10
C ILE A 71 13.28 -0.13 3.00
N SER A 72 12.02 -0.52 3.19
CA SER A 72 11.63 -1.71 3.95
C SER A 72 12.28 -2.98 3.37
N LYS A 73 12.28 -3.12 2.05
CA LYS A 73 12.88 -4.26 1.35
C LYS A 73 14.39 -4.35 1.57
N GLU A 74 15.09 -3.22 1.54
CA GLU A 74 16.54 -3.17 1.78
C GLU A 74 16.89 -3.44 3.24
N LEU A 75 16.12 -2.90 4.18
CA LEU A 75 16.31 -3.13 5.61
C LEU A 75 15.90 -4.54 6.05
N GLY A 76 15.02 -5.20 5.29
CA GLY A 76 14.38 -6.46 5.65
C GLY A 76 13.23 -6.30 6.65
N TRP A 77 12.89 -5.07 7.04
CA TRP A 77 11.80 -4.73 7.96
C TRP A 77 11.37 -3.26 7.79
N PRO A 78 10.12 -2.92 8.21
CA PRO A 78 9.03 -3.83 8.53
C PRO A 78 8.57 -4.57 7.27
N ALA A 79 7.71 -5.60 7.39
CA ALA A 79 7.23 -6.36 6.24
C ALA A 79 6.17 -5.58 5.44
N ILE A 80 6.60 -4.59 4.64
CA ILE A 80 5.71 -3.86 3.72
C ILE A 80 5.38 -4.76 2.53
N PRO A 81 4.09 -4.89 2.15
CA PRO A 81 3.72 -5.72 0.99
C PRO A 81 4.37 -5.22 -0.30
N GLU A 82 4.62 -6.15 -1.24
CA GLU A 82 5.19 -5.80 -2.55
C GLU A 82 4.40 -4.65 -3.17
N THR A 83 5.12 -3.58 -3.54
CA THR A 83 4.55 -2.36 -4.09
C THR A 83 5.24 -2.04 -5.40
N VAL A 84 4.47 -1.64 -6.41
CA VAL A 84 4.98 -1.25 -7.73
C VAL A 84 4.37 0.08 -8.16
N ILE A 85 5.03 0.76 -9.09
CA ILE A 85 4.48 1.92 -9.79
C ILE A 85 4.17 1.51 -11.23
N ARG A 86 2.94 1.72 -11.69
CA ARG A 86 2.53 1.57 -13.08
C ARG A 86 1.17 2.24 -13.31
N ASP A 87 0.77 2.28 -14.58
CA ASP A 87 -0.55 2.76 -14.97
C ASP A 87 -1.67 1.81 -14.51
N GLY A 88 -2.75 2.41 -14.04
CA GLY A 88 -4.05 1.79 -13.75
C GLY A 88 -5.19 2.58 -14.40
N PRO A 89 -6.46 2.26 -14.06
CA PRO A 89 -7.63 2.88 -14.69
C PRO A 89 -7.71 4.41 -14.57
N PHE A 90 -7.02 4.99 -13.59
CA PHE A 90 -7.00 6.43 -13.31
C PHE A 90 -5.60 7.04 -13.42
N GLY A 91 -4.78 6.52 -14.36
CA GLY A 91 -3.43 7.01 -14.63
C GLY A 91 -2.33 6.29 -13.85
N ILE A 92 -1.19 6.94 -13.67
CA ILE A 92 -0.06 6.38 -12.92
C ILE A 92 -0.35 6.39 -11.41
N GLY A 93 0.04 5.33 -10.72
CA GLY A 93 -0.06 5.28 -9.26
C GLY A 93 0.73 4.14 -8.65
N SER A 94 0.66 4.03 -7.32
CA SER A 94 1.21 2.90 -6.58
C SER A 94 0.18 1.77 -6.51
N ILE A 95 0.62 0.55 -6.77
CA ILE A 95 -0.15 -0.67 -6.60
C ILE A 95 0.57 -1.55 -5.58
N GLN A 96 -0.08 -1.79 -4.44
CA GLN A 96 0.47 -2.59 -3.33
C GLN A 96 -0.36 -3.86 -3.16
N LEU A 97 0.31 -5.01 -3.01
CA LEU A 97 -0.37 -6.29 -2.76
C LEU A 97 -1.29 -6.19 -1.54
N TYR A 98 -2.54 -6.62 -1.69
CA TYR A 98 -3.52 -6.57 -0.60
C TYR A 98 -3.23 -7.67 0.41
N ILE A 99 -3.19 -7.31 1.70
CA ILE A 99 -3.06 -8.25 2.80
C ILE A 99 -4.39 -8.34 3.54
N ASN A 100 -4.89 -9.57 3.69
CA ASN A 100 -6.04 -9.84 4.55
C ASN A 100 -5.65 -9.52 5.99
N HIS A 101 -6.47 -8.71 6.65
CA HIS A 101 -6.27 -8.29 8.04
C HIS A 101 -7.62 -8.34 8.77
N ASP A 102 -7.55 -8.45 10.09
CA ASP A 102 -8.71 -8.27 10.94
C ASP A 102 -8.88 -6.76 11.24
N PRO A 103 -9.96 -6.12 10.76
CA PRO A 103 -10.18 -4.69 10.99
C PRO A 103 -10.50 -4.36 12.46
N GLN A 104 -10.78 -5.35 13.31
CA GLN A 104 -11.00 -5.14 14.74
C GLN A 104 -9.68 -5.02 15.52
N VAL A 105 -8.55 -5.44 14.94
CA VAL A 105 -7.24 -5.31 15.59
C VAL A 105 -6.67 -3.93 15.29
N THR A 106 -6.54 -3.11 16.33
CA THR A 106 -6.01 -1.76 16.27
C THR A 106 -4.64 -1.66 16.92
N TYR A 107 -3.99 -0.50 16.80
CA TYR A 107 -2.72 -0.24 17.48
C TYR A 107 -2.87 -0.29 19.00
N PHE A 108 -4.05 0.03 19.55
CA PHE A 108 -4.29 -0.04 21.00
C PHE A 108 -4.26 -1.47 21.51
N ASP A 109 -4.77 -2.42 20.73
CA ASP A 109 -4.69 -3.85 21.04
C ASP A 109 -3.23 -4.32 21.02
N LEU A 110 -2.47 -3.91 19.99
CA LEU A 110 -1.04 -4.24 19.89
C LEU A 110 -0.21 -3.71 21.07
N VAL A 111 -0.53 -2.51 21.57
CA VAL A 111 0.11 -1.94 22.77
C VAL A 111 -0.27 -2.74 24.01
N THR A 112 -1.55 -3.07 24.16
CA THR A 112 -2.07 -3.83 25.32
C THR A 112 -1.48 -5.24 25.36
N GLU A 113 -1.25 -5.86 24.21
CA GLU A 113 -0.62 -7.17 24.06
C GLU A 113 0.92 -7.13 24.08
N GLU A 114 1.51 -5.97 24.37
CA GLU A 114 2.97 -5.74 24.40
C GLU A 114 3.71 -6.20 23.13
N PHE A 115 3.14 -5.97 21.95
CA PHE A 115 3.75 -6.33 20.68
C PHE A 115 5.17 -5.74 20.56
N LYS A 116 6.18 -6.60 20.39
CA LYS A 116 7.59 -6.19 20.48
C LYS A 116 8.10 -5.39 19.28
N GLY A 117 7.34 -5.29 18.18
CA GLY A 117 7.77 -4.60 16.95
C GLY A 117 7.38 -3.12 16.83
N LEU A 118 6.79 -2.51 17.88
CA LEU A 118 6.30 -1.13 17.81
C LEU A 118 7.43 -0.10 17.75
N SER A 119 8.57 -0.37 18.39
CA SER A 119 9.72 0.55 18.39
C SER A 119 10.38 0.59 17.02
N GLU A 120 10.53 -0.57 16.38
CA GLU A 120 11.01 -0.71 15.01
C GLU A 120 10.10 0.04 14.04
N LEU A 121 8.78 -0.11 14.15
CA LEU A 121 7.83 0.64 13.32
C LEU A 121 8.00 2.16 13.47
N ALA A 122 8.18 2.65 14.70
CA ALA A 122 8.42 4.07 14.95
C ALA A 122 9.75 4.56 14.36
N ILE A 123 10.82 3.77 14.47
CA ILE A 123 12.11 4.08 13.82
C ILE A 123 11.93 4.14 12.31
N PHE A 124 11.21 3.19 11.74
CA PHE A 124 10.95 3.17 10.29
C PHE A 124 10.19 4.41 9.84
N ASP A 125 9.16 4.84 10.58
CA ASP A 125 8.42 6.06 10.29
C ASP A 125 9.32 7.30 10.26
N ILE A 126 10.29 7.40 11.19
CA ILE A 126 11.28 8.47 11.18
C ILE A 126 12.12 8.40 9.90
N LEU A 127 12.58 7.21 9.50
CA LEU A 127 13.42 7.02 8.31
C LEU A 127 12.70 7.42 7.01
N VAL A 128 11.41 7.11 6.89
CA VAL A 128 10.62 7.43 5.69
C VAL A 128 9.90 8.79 5.79
N ASN A 129 10.08 9.50 6.89
CA ASN A 129 9.36 10.73 7.23
C ASN A 129 7.83 10.55 7.14
N ASN A 130 7.32 9.52 7.81
CA ASN A 130 5.89 9.27 7.98
C ASN A 130 5.43 9.82 9.33
N ALA A 131 4.59 10.85 9.31
CA ALA A 131 4.03 11.46 10.52
C ALA A 131 2.55 11.08 10.77
N ASP A 132 1.95 10.25 9.91
CA ASP A 132 0.50 9.96 9.92
C ASP A 132 0.18 8.50 10.27
N ARG A 133 1.03 7.84 11.08
CA ARG A 133 0.68 6.52 11.62
C ARG A 133 -0.43 6.66 12.66
N LYS A 134 -1.65 6.31 12.25
CA LYS A 134 -2.85 6.34 13.10
C LYS A 134 -3.02 5.03 13.87
N ALA A 135 -3.58 5.14 15.06
CA ALA A 135 -3.84 3.99 15.93
C ALA A 135 -5.04 3.12 15.47
N GLY A 136 -5.90 3.66 14.60
CA GLY A 136 -7.08 2.99 14.04
C GLY A 136 -7.83 3.91 13.07
N HIS A 137 -8.91 3.40 12.47
CA HIS A 137 -9.91 4.17 11.72
C HIS A 137 -11.29 3.94 12.33
#